data_AF-A0A382ZAG2-F1
#
_entry.id   AF-A0A382ZAG2-F1
#
_cell.length_a   1.000
_cell.length_b   1.000
_cell.length_c   1.000
_cell.angle_alpha   90.00
_cell.angle_beta   90.00
_cell.angle_gamma   90.00
#
_symmetry.space_group_name_H-M   'P 1'
#
loop_
_entity.id
_entity.type
_entity.pdbx_description
1 polymer ?
#
loop_
_entity_poly.entity_id
_entity_poly.type
_entity_poly.pdbx_seq_one_letter_code
_entity_poly.pdbx_strand_id
1 'polypeptide(L)'
;MKYIIVSIDTECDKDENWFVRRPLSFTNVTRGIRERLTPLFTRYNIKPTYLISPEVLNSRGSVETLKSIENCELGTHLHCEFIEPFADLNCNSTLITQNTLTYDIEFQKIKNLTDLFESQFNYSPLSFRAGRFGISSNTLTILSQLNYQVDSSIVPFRFQNYNGIKQSFFGAPLMPYYPSTNNYNKKGDSDILEVPI
;
A
#
# COMPACT_ATOMS: atom_id res chain seq x y z
N MET A 1 -8.53 -8.04 -24.37
CA MET A 1 -9.51 -7.90 -23.29
C MET A 1 -9.09 -6.72 -22.43
N LYS A 2 -10.01 -5.87 -21.96
CA LYS A 2 -9.70 -4.77 -21.03
C LYS A 2 -10.07 -5.22 -19.63
N TYR A 3 -9.16 -5.05 -18.67
CA TYR A 3 -9.39 -5.36 -17.26
C TYR A 3 -9.54 -4.05 -16.49
N ILE A 4 -10.36 -4.08 -15.43
CA ILE A 4 -10.49 -3.00 -14.46
C ILE A 4 -10.21 -3.61 -13.09
N ILE A 5 -9.29 -3.00 -12.36
CA ILE A 5 -8.97 -3.35 -10.97
C ILE A 5 -9.41 -2.18 -10.11
N VAL A 6 -10.07 -2.48 -8.99
CA VAL A 6 -10.46 -1.48 -7.99
C VAL A 6 -9.64 -1.74 -6.75
N SER A 7 -8.64 -0.89 -6.51
CA SER A 7 -7.80 -0.94 -5.31
C SER A 7 -8.11 0.23 -4.38
N ILE A 8 -8.07 0.02 -3.07
CA ILE A 8 -8.31 1.05 -2.06
C ILE A 8 -7.16 1.05 -1.05
N ASP A 9 -6.48 2.19 -0.94
CA ASP A 9 -5.53 2.44 0.14
C ASP A 9 -6.35 2.60 1.42
N THR A 10 -6.19 1.64 2.32
CA THR A 10 -7.01 1.48 3.52
C THR A 10 -6.21 2.01 4.70
N GLU A 11 -6.45 3.29 5.00
CA GLU A 11 -5.70 4.09 5.99
C GLU A 11 -6.58 4.54 7.17
N CYS A 12 -5.97 5.16 8.19
CA CYS A 12 -6.73 5.89 9.21
C CYS A 12 -7.50 7.11 8.66
N ASP A 13 -8.53 7.55 9.40
CA ASP A 13 -9.26 8.78 9.09
C ASP A 13 -8.32 9.99 9.10
N LYS A 14 -8.39 10.82 8.05
CA LYS A 14 -7.73 12.12 7.98
C LYS A 14 -8.73 13.26 8.25
N ASP A 15 -8.22 14.42 8.69
CA ASP A 15 -9.00 15.64 8.73
C ASP A 15 -9.09 16.33 7.35
N GLU A 16 -9.76 17.49 7.30
CA GLU A 16 -9.91 18.28 6.07
C GLU A 16 -8.59 18.80 5.48
N ASN A 17 -7.52 18.85 6.29
CA ASN A 17 -6.19 19.28 5.90
C ASN A 17 -5.26 18.10 5.59
N TRP A 18 -5.81 16.87 5.51
CA TRP A 18 -5.07 15.62 5.32
C TRP A 18 -4.12 15.23 6.46
N PHE A 19 -4.30 15.81 7.65
CA PHE A 19 -3.60 15.36 8.84
C PHE A 19 -4.26 14.13 9.45
N VAL A 20 -3.48 13.33 10.16
CA VAL A 20 -3.97 12.19 10.93
C VAL A 20 -4.98 12.69 11.97
N ARG A 21 -6.23 12.22 11.90
CA ARG A 21 -7.24 12.57 12.90
C ARG A 21 -6.83 12.00 14.26
N ARG A 22 -6.90 12.83 15.31
CA ARG A 22 -6.61 12.43 16.69
C ARG A 22 -7.84 12.62 17.59
N PRO A 23 -8.14 11.67 18.52
CA PRO A 23 -7.55 10.33 18.61
C PRO A 23 -7.73 9.53 17.30
N LEU A 24 -6.86 8.54 17.06
CA LEU A 24 -6.92 7.74 15.83
C LEU A 24 -8.33 7.20 15.64
N SER A 25 -8.83 7.33 14.41
CA SER A 25 -10.16 6.89 14.04
C SER A 25 -10.10 6.12 12.73
N PHE A 26 -11.04 5.18 12.59
CA PHE A 26 -11.11 4.23 11.48
C PHE A 26 -12.55 4.08 11.03
N THR A 27 -13.32 5.18 11.06
CA THR A 27 -14.73 5.17 10.67
C THR A 27 -14.89 4.91 9.18
N ASN A 28 -13.94 5.36 8.35
CA ASN A 28 -13.83 4.98 6.95
C ASN A 28 -13.74 3.45 6.75
N VAL A 29 -13.01 2.72 7.61
CA VAL A 29 -12.89 1.25 7.53
C VAL A 29 -14.11 0.58 8.16
N THR A 30 -14.34 0.83 9.46
CA THR A 30 -15.37 0.13 10.26
C THR A 30 -16.79 0.41 9.79
N ARG A 31 -17.05 1.56 9.17
CA ARG A 31 -18.37 1.92 8.64
C ARG A 31 -18.35 2.15 7.15
N GLY A 32 -17.40 2.92 6.63
CA GLY A 32 -17.34 3.25 5.20
C GLY A 32 -17.24 2.00 4.31
N ILE A 33 -16.32 1.08 4.61
CA ILE A 33 -16.20 -0.17 3.85
C ILE A 33 -17.47 -1.01 3.97
N ARG A 34 -17.95 -1.25 5.19
CA ARG A 34 -19.11 -2.13 5.45
C ARG A 34 -20.43 -1.57 4.91
N GLU A 35 -20.74 -0.32 5.22
CA GLU A 35 -22.05 0.29 4.97
C GLU A 35 -22.15 0.93 3.58
N ARG A 36 -21.02 1.28 2.94
CA ARG A 36 -21.01 2.00 1.65
C ARG A 36 -20.35 1.21 0.53
N LEU A 37 -19.09 0.80 0.70
CA LEU A 37 -18.34 0.19 -0.39
C LEU A 37 -18.76 -1.26 -0.65
N THR A 38 -19.00 -2.05 0.39
CA THR A 38 -19.40 -3.46 0.26
C THR A 38 -20.73 -3.58 -0.51
N PRO A 39 -21.83 -2.86 -0.17
CA PRO A 39 -23.06 -2.93 -0.94
C PRO A 39 -22.88 -2.48 -2.41
N LEU A 40 -22.04 -1.47 -2.65
CA LEU A 40 -21.73 -1.00 -3.99
C LEU A 40 -21.01 -2.07 -4.81
N PHE A 41 -19.96 -2.68 -4.25
CA PHE A 41 -19.18 -3.69 -4.93
C PHE A 41 -19.97 -4.98 -5.15
N THR A 42 -20.75 -5.42 -4.17
CA THR A 42 -21.66 -6.56 -4.32
C THR A 42 -22.66 -6.33 -5.45
N ARG A 43 -23.26 -5.14 -5.53
CA ARG A 43 -24.23 -4.80 -6.59
C ARG A 43 -23.66 -4.92 -8.00
N TYR A 44 -22.38 -4.60 -8.19
CA TYR A 44 -21.71 -4.62 -9.48
C TYR A 44 -20.77 -5.83 -9.67
N ASN A 45 -20.79 -6.80 -8.74
CA ASN A 45 -19.89 -7.95 -8.73
C ASN A 45 -18.40 -7.55 -8.88
N ILE A 46 -18.00 -6.49 -8.19
CA ILE A 46 -16.62 -6.02 -8.15
C ILE A 46 -15.91 -6.73 -7.00
N LYS A 47 -14.74 -7.32 -7.28
CA LYS A 47 -13.81 -7.82 -6.27
C LYS A 47 -12.77 -6.75 -5.97
N PRO A 48 -12.86 -6.00 -4.85
CA PRO A 48 -11.89 -4.97 -4.52
C PRO A 48 -10.60 -5.56 -3.95
N THR A 49 -9.50 -4.82 -4.09
CA THR A 49 -8.23 -5.07 -3.39
C THR A 49 -8.03 -3.97 -2.33
N TYR A 50 -8.01 -4.33 -1.06
CA TYR A 50 -7.74 -3.41 0.05
C TYR A 50 -6.25 -3.49 0.41
N LEU A 51 -5.52 -2.38 0.26
CA LEU A 51 -4.10 -2.28 0.59
C LEU A 51 -3.99 -1.59 1.95
N ILE A 52 -3.61 -2.34 2.99
CA ILE A 52 -3.86 -1.97 4.38
C ILE A 52 -2.61 -1.39 5.04
N SER A 53 -2.74 -0.23 5.68
CA SER A 53 -1.65 0.41 6.43
C SER A 53 -1.43 -0.16 7.83
N PRO A 54 -0.23 -0.01 8.42
CA PRO A 54 0.10 -0.59 9.73
C PRO A 54 -0.86 -0.17 10.85
N GLU A 55 -1.29 1.09 10.88
CA GLU A 55 -2.20 1.59 11.92
C GLU A 55 -3.62 1.01 11.79
N VAL A 56 -4.04 0.65 10.58
CA VAL A 56 -5.30 -0.08 10.37
C VAL A 56 -5.17 -1.53 10.83
N LEU A 57 -4.04 -2.19 10.55
CA LEU A 57 -3.75 -3.55 11.02
C LEU A 57 -3.68 -3.65 12.55
N ASN A 58 -3.26 -2.58 13.23
CA ASN A 58 -3.25 -2.51 14.70
C ASN A 58 -4.63 -2.21 15.31
N SER A 59 -5.63 -1.85 14.50
CA SER A 59 -6.99 -1.59 14.97
C SER A 59 -7.84 -2.83 14.91
N ARG A 60 -8.16 -3.40 16.09
CA ARG A 60 -9.00 -4.61 16.19
C ARG A 60 -10.31 -4.50 15.41
N GLY A 61 -11.03 -3.39 15.55
CA GLY A 61 -12.31 -3.18 14.86
C GLY A 61 -12.16 -3.11 13.33
N SER A 62 -11.04 -2.55 12.85
CA SER A 62 -10.71 -2.54 11.42
C SER A 62 -10.43 -3.96 10.91
N VAL A 63 -9.58 -4.72 11.61
CA VAL A 63 -9.26 -6.11 11.25
C VAL A 63 -10.50 -6.99 11.25
N GLU A 64 -11.34 -6.91 12.29
CA GLU A 64 -12.61 -7.64 12.37
C GLU A 64 -13.55 -7.27 11.21
N THR A 65 -13.56 -5.98 10.81
CA THR A 65 -14.34 -5.53 9.65
C THR A 65 -13.81 -6.12 8.36
N LEU A 66 -12.50 -6.04 8.11
CA LEU A 66 -11.90 -6.56 6.89
C LEU A 66 -12.04 -8.09 6.76
N LYS A 67 -11.92 -8.84 7.87
CA LYS A 67 -12.19 -10.29 7.91
C LYS A 67 -13.62 -10.66 7.54
N SER A 68 -14.58 -9.76 7.80
CA SER A 68 -15.99 -10.00 7.48
C SER A 68 -16.36 -9.75 6.01
N ILE A 69 -15.47 -9.14 5.22
CA ILE A 69 -15.75 -8.84 3.82
C ILE A 69 -15.41 -10.05 2.95
N GLU A 70 -16.43 -10.60 2.29
CA GLU A 70 -16.25 -11.66 1.32
C GLU A 70 -15.87 -11.09 -0.06
N ASN A 71 -15.29 -11.95 -0.92
CA ASN A 71 -14.94 -11.62 -2.31
C ASN A 71 -14.09 -10.34 -2.44
N CYS A 72 -13.04 -10.24 -1.63
CA CYS A 72 -12.02 -9.20 -1.75
C CYS A 72 -10.60 -9.82 -1.74
N GLU A 73 -9.61 -9.02 -2.09
CA GLU A 73 -8.21 -9.28 -1.80
C GLU A 73 -7.74 -8.32 -0.72
N LEU A 74 -6.91 -8.80 0.22
CA LEU A 74 -6.23 -7.95 1.19
C LEU A 74 -4.72 -7.99 0.89
N GLY A 75 -4.11 -6.82 0.78
CA GLY A 75 -2.68 -6.61 0.63
C GLY A 75 -2.18 -5.54 1.60
N THR A 76 -0.95 -5.09 1.42
CA THR A 76 -0.30 -4.16 2.35
C THR A 76 0.00 -2.80 1.70
N HIS A 77 -0.07 -1.75 2.51
CA HIS A 77 0.26 -0.39 2.13
C HIS A 77 1.20 0.22 3.16
N LEU A 78 2.42 0.61 2.78
CA LEU A 78 3.37 1.06 3.80
C LEU A 78 3.20 2.54 4.15
N HIS A 79 2.77 2.81 5.38
CA HIS A 79 3.02 4.09 6.06
C HIS A 79 4.22 3.94 6.98
N CYS A 80 5.35 4.55 6.59
CA CYS A 80 6.63 4.34 7.27
C CYS A 80 6.59 4.80 8.73
N GLU A 81 5.74 5.76 9.09
CA GLU A 81 5.64 6.30 10.44
C GLU A 81 4.99 5.34 11.43
N PHE A 82 4.16 4.40 10.96
CA PHE A 82 3.35 3.54 11.81
C PHE A 82 3.92 2.11 11.99
N ILE A 83 5.15 1.87 11.55
CA ILE A 83 5.81 0.57 11.68
C ILE A 83 7.30 0.72 12.00
N GLU A 84 7.80 -0.11 12.92
CA GLU A 84 9.22 -0.14 13.27
C GLU A 84 10.09 -0.59 12.07
N PRO A 85 11.37 -0.19 12.02
CA PRO A 85 12.13 0.63 12.97
C PRO A 85 11.79 2.13 12.93
N PHE A 86 11.93 2.83 14.06
CA PHE A 86 11.69 4.27 14.21
C PHE A 86 10.24 4.69 13.95
N ALA A 87 9.28 3.92 14.47
CA ALA A 87 7.88 4.33 14.38
C ALA A 87 7.62 5.59 15.21
N ASP A 88 6.84 6.51 14.66
CA ASP A 88 6.26 7.65 15.38
C ASP A 88 4.74 7.54 15.33
N LEU A 89 4.18 6.82 16.31
CA LEU A 89 2.74 6.63 16.42
C LEU A 89 1.97 7.93 16.73
N ASN A 90 2.68 9.01 17.06
CA ASN A 90 2.13 10.34 17.32
C ASN A 90 2.28 11.30 16.12
N CYS A 91 2.80 10.83 14.98
CA CYS A 91 2.95 11.65 13.78
C CYS A 91 1.60 12.25 13.35
N ASN A 92 1.64 13.50 12.87
CA ASN A 92 0.43 14.18 12.37
C ASN A 92 0.22 13.96 10.86
N SER A 93 1.18 13.36 10.17
CA SER A 93 1.17 13.20 8.72
C SER A 93 2.00 12.00 8.29
N THR A 94 1.62 11.38 7.17
CA THR A 94 2.34 10.28 6.52
C THR A 94 3.09 10.81 5.30
N LEU A 95 4.34 11.21 5.50
CA LEU A 95 5.20 11.93 4.54
C LEU A 95 6.52 11.20 4.26
N ILE A 96 6.95 10.29 5.13
CA ILE A 96 8.14 9.47 4.92
C ILE A 96 7.84 8.46 3.81
N THR A 97 8.65 8.50 2.77
CA THR A 97 8.53 7.66 1.58
C THR A 97 9.68 6.65 1.52
N GLN A 98 9.44 5.49 0.92
CA GLN A 98 10.44 4.41 0.91
C GLN A 98 11.74 4.81 0.22
N ASN A 99 11.66 5.63 -0.83
CA ASN A 99 12.82 6.18 -1.53
C ASN A 99 13.72 7.09 -0.69
N THR A 100 13.33 7.43 0.54
CA THR A 100 14.18 8.17 1.50
C THR A 100 14.88 7.26 2.49
N LEU A 101 14.60 5.95 2.46
CA LEU A 101 15.13 4.98 3.41
C LEU A 101 16.36 4.27 2.85
N THR A 102 17.23 3.81 3.75
CA THR A 102 18.26 2.84 3.38
C THR A 102 17.61 1.47 3.14
N TYR A 103 18.30 0.60 2.40
CA TYR A 103 17.84 -0.77 2.15
C TYR A 103 17.43 -1.50 3.44
N ASP A 104 18.27 -1.47 4.47
CA ASP A 104 18.01 -2.21 5.72
C ASP A 104 16.77 -1.70 6.44
N ILE A 105 16.56 -0.38 6.47
CA ILE A 105 15.40 0.22 7.13
C ILE A 105 14.13 -0.07 6.34
N GLU A 106 14.17 0.04 5.01
CA GLU A 106 13.03 -0.30 4.16
C GLU A 106 12.66 -1.79 4.28
N PHE A 107 13.66 -2.68 4.22
CA PHE A 107 13.47 -4.11 4.36
C PHE A 107 12.80 -4.46 5.70
N GLN A 108 13.32 -3.92 6.81
CA GLN A 108 12.73 -4.19 8.13
C GLN A 108 11.30 -3.65 8.24
N LYS A 109 11.00 -2.47 7.68
CA LYS A 109 9.63 -1.92 7.70
C LYS A 109 8.65 -2.79 6.90
N ILE A 110 9.01 -3.20 5.68
CA ILE A 110 8.15 -4.05 4.86
C ILE A 110 8.00 -5.44 5.49
N LYS A 111 9.09 -6.00 6.04
CA LYS A 111 9.03 -7.26 6.77
C LYS A 111 8.10 -7.18 7.97
N ASN A 112 8.25 -6.17 8.82
CA ASN A 112 7.40 -5.99 10.01
C ASN A 112 5.92 -5.77 9.63
N LEU A 113 5.65 -5.04 8.54
CA LEU A 113 4.31 -4.90 7.99
C LEU A 113 3.74 -6.24 7.50
N THR A 114 4.58 -7.06 6.86
CA THR A 114 4.21 -8.41 6.39
C THR A 114 3.90 -9.34 7.56
N ASP A 115 4.78 -9.41 8.55
CA ASP A 115 4.58 -10.19 9.78
C ASP A 115 3.31 -9.73 10.52
N LEU A 116 3.06 -8.42 10.59
CA LEU A 116 1.85 -7.86 11.20
C LEU A 116 0.60 -8.30 10.42
N PHE A 117 0.60 -8.22 9.10
CA PHE A 117 -0.50 -8.70 8.26
C PHE A 117 -0.77 -10.19 8.51
N GLU A 118 0.26 -11.03 8.48
CA GLU A 118 0.16 -12.48 8.70
C GLU A 118 -0.42 -12.80 10.07
N SER A 119 0.00 -12.08 11.11
CA SER A 119 -0.54 -12.24 12.47
C SER A 119 -2.05 -11.94 12.55
N GLN A 120 -2.55 -11.02 11.70
CA GLN A 120 -3.96 -10.66 11.67
C GLN A 120 -4.77 -11.64 10.84
N PHE A 121 -4.29 -12.05 9.66
CA PHE A 121 -5.11 -12.77 8.68
C PHE A 121 -4.75 -14.24 8.47
N ASN A 122 -3.63 -14.71 9.04
CA ASN A 122 -3.16 -16.10 8.96
C ASN A 122 -2.85 -16.57 7.52
N TYR A 123 -2.40 -15.65 6.67
CA TYR A 123 -1.81 -15.91 5.34
C TYR A 123 -0.93 -14.72 4.92
N SER A 124 -0.03 -14.95 3.97
CA SER A 124 0.89 -13.92 3.45
C SER A 124 0.23 -13.00 2.42
N PRO A 125 0.44 -11.69 2.46
CA PRO A 125 -0.07 -10.76 1.46
C PRO A 125 0.67 -10.96 0.12
N LEU A 126 -0.04 -10.77 -1.01
CA LEU A 126 0.56 -10.90 -2.34
C LEU A 126 0.72 -9.55 -3.07
N SER A 127 -0.08 -8.55 -2.69
CA SER A 127 -0.09 -7.23 -3.31
C SER A 127 0.40 -6.16 -2.34
N PHE A 128 1.21 -5.25 -2.85
CA PHE A 128 1.79 -4.12 -2.12
C PHE A 128 1.52 -2.80 -2.84
N ARG A 129 1.48 -1.70 -2.08
CA ARG A 129 1.62 -0.34 -2.61
C ARG A 129 2.40 0.55 -1.67
N ALA A 130 3.32 1.32 -2.22
CA ALA A 130 4.12 2.29 -1.51
C ALA A 130 3.29 3.48 -1.03
N GLY A 131 3.48 3.89 0.23
CA GLY A 131 2.97 5.15 0.75
C GLY A 131 3.38 6.31 -0.14
N ARG A 132 2.41 7.17 -0.52
CA ARG A 132 2.61 8.31 -1.44
C ARG A 132 3.24 7.92 -2.79
N PHE A 133 3.11 6.66 -3.21
CA PHE A 133 3.77 6.14 -4.42
C PHE A 133 5.30 6.29 -4.34
N GLY A 134 5.86 6.34 -3.13
CA GLY A 134 7.27 6.64 -2.88
C GLY A 134 8.21 5.47 -3.06
N ILE A 135 7.97 4.60 -4.06
CA ILE A 135 8.77 3.39 -4.33
C ILE A 135 10.26 3.72 -4.45
N SER A 136 11.13 2.89 -3.86
CA SER A 136 12.58 3.00 -3.98
C SER A 136 13.14 2.05 -5.05
N SER A 137 14.43 2.16 -5.38
CA SER A 137 15.11 1.14 -6.21
C SER A 137 15.21 -0.23 -5.52
N ASN A 138 15.03 -0.27 -4.19
CA ASN A 138 15.14 -1.50 -3.40
C ASN A 138 13.79 -2.19 -3.22
N THR A 139 12.67 -1.47 -3.34
CA THR A 139 11.33 -1.97 -3.01
C THR A 139 11.03 -3.27 -3.72
N LEU A 140 11.22 -3.35 -5.04
CA LEU A 140 10.92 -4.55 -5.82
C LEU A 140 11.73 -5.78 -5.36
N THR A 141 13.02 -5.59 -5.08
CA THR A 141 13.90 -6.63 -4.55
C THR A 141 13.42 -7.11 -3.17
N ILE A 142 13.04 -6.18 -2.29
CA ILE A 142 12.54 -6.50 -0.95
C ILE A 142 11.21 -7.26 -1.05
N LEU A 143 10.30 -6.81 -1.91
CA LEU A 143 9.01 -7.47 -2.15
C LEU A 143 9.19 -8.90 -2.65
N SER A 144 10.11 -9.12 -3.59
CA SER A 144 10.48 -10.46 -4.08
C SER A 144 10.99 -11.35 -2.94
N GLN A 145 11.90 -10.86 -2.11
CA GLN A 145 12.44 -11.60 -0.94
C GLN A 145 11.37 -11.97 0.09
N LEU A 146 10.31 -11.16 0.19
CA LEU A 146 9.18 -11.37 1.10
C LEU A 146 7.99 -12.08 0.43
N ASN A 147 8.18 -12.63 -0.78
CA ASN A 147 7.21 -13.41 -1.54
C ASN A 147 5.93 -12.66 -1.97
N TYR A 148 6.00 -11.33 -2.10
CA TYR A 148 4.98 -10.58 -2.81
C TYR A 148 5.01 -10.94 -4.30
N GLN A 149 3.90 -10.69 -5.00
CA GLN A 149 3.78 -10.93 -6.44
C GLN A 149 3.46 -9.66 -7.22
N VAL A 150 2.86 -8.66 -6.57
CA VAL A 150 2.37 -7.45 -7.22
C VAL A 150 2.81 -6.21 -6.46
N ASP A 151 3.33 -5.24 -7.20
CA ASP A 151 3.45 -3.85 -6.76
C ASP A 151 2.49 -2.98 -7.58
N SER A 152 1.98 -1.91 -6.99
CA SER A 152 1.09 -0.95 -7.65
C SER A 152 1.45 0.47 -7.23
N SER A 153 2.74 0.78 -7.33
CA SER A 153 3.33 2.01 -6.80
C SER A 153 3.70 3.02 -7.88
N ILE A 154 3.69 2.64 -9.17
CA ILE A 154 4.11 3.49 -10.27
C ILE A 154 2.90 4.21 -10.87
N VAL A 155 3.04 5.53 -11.01
CA VAL A 155 1.99 6.42 -11.51
C VAL A 155 2.48 7.12 -12.78
N PRO A 156 2.32 6.53 -13.98
CA PRO A 156 2.87 7.07 -15.22
C PRO A 156 2.48 8.53 -15.45
N PHE A 157 3.39 9.29 -16.07
CA PHE A 157 3.26 10.74 -16.31
C PHE A 157 3.21 11.63 -15.06
N ARG A 158 3.40 11.07 -13.86
CA ARG A 158 3.55 11.85 -12.64
C ARG A 158 5.02 12.17 -12.36
N PHE A 159 5.24 13.43 -11.99
CA PHE A 159 6.43 13.88 -11.29
C PHE A 159 6.00 14.29 -9.88
N GLN A 160 6.75 13.85 -8.88
CA GLN A 160 6.48 14.17 -7.48
C GLN A 160 7.73 14.69 -6.79
N ASN A 161 7.49 15.61 -5.85
CA ASN A 161 8.51 16.18 -4.99
C ASN A 161 7.99 16.16 -3.55
N TYR A 162 8.42 15.17 -2.78
CA TYR A 162 8.08 15.04 -1.37
C TYR A 162 9.30 15.38 -0.54
N ASN A 163 9.22 16.45 0.27
CA ASN A 163 10.30 16.90 1.15
C ASN A 163 11.67 17.05 0.45
N GLY A 164 11.68 17.52 -0.80
CA GLY A 164 12.90 17.72 -1.60
C GLY A 164 13.34 16.51 -2.41
N ILE A 165 12.70 15.35 -2.21
CA ILE A 165 12.98 14.11 -2.93
C ILE A 165 12.14 14.08 -4.20
N LYS A 166 12.84 14.21 -5.33
CA LYS A 166 12.25 14.24 -6.67
C LYS A 166 12.16 12.83 -7.23
N GLN A 167 10.97 12.44 -7.66
CA GLN A 167 10.72 11.16 -8.30
C GLN A 167 9.87 11.36 -9.54
N SER A 168 10.23 10.64 -10.60
CA SER A 168 9.59 10.74 -11.91
C SER A 168 9.19 9.37 -12.38
N PHE A 169 7.95 9.23 -12.84
CA PHE A 169 7.42 8.03 -13.48
C PHE A 169 7.23 8.23 -15.00
N PHE A 170 7.83 9.28 -15.57
CA PHE A 170 7.79 9.50 -17.01
C PHE A 170 8.50 8.37 -17.75
N GLY A 171 7.81 7.80 -18.74
CA GLY A 171 8.32 6.70 -19.54
C GLY A 171 8.11 5.31 -18.93
N ALA A 172 7.40 5.20 -17.81
CA ALA A 172 6.85 3.95 -17.29
C ALA A 172 5.76 3.40 -18.23
N PRO A 173 5.67 2.07 -18.42
CA PRO A 173 4.56 1.43 -19.11
C PRO A 173 3.20 1.78 -18.49
N LEU A 174 2.16 1.85 -19.34
CA LEU A 174 0.76 2.09 -18.92
C LEU A 174 -0.02 0.81 -18.60
N MET A 175 0.53 -0.34 -18.99
CA MET A 175 -0.06 -1.65 -18.79
C MET A 175 0.82 -2.43 -17.83
N PRO A 176 0.26 -3.41 -17.10
CA PRO A 176 1.04 -4.25 -16.20
C PRO A 176 2.30 -4.82 -16.85
N TYR A 177 3.40 -4.82 -16.10
CA TYR A 177 4.70 -5.24 -16.58
C TYR A 177 5.60 -5.70 -15.45
N TYR A 178 6.57 -6.54 -15.78
CA TYR A 178 7.66 -6.86 -14.89
C TYR A 178 8.74 -5.78 -15.05
N PRO A 179 9.00 -4.94 -14.02
CA PRO A 179 9.97 -3.86 -14.07
C PRO A 179 11.41 -4.36 -14.07
N SER A 180 12.36 -3.52 -14.46
CA SER A 180 13.79 -3.75 -14.21
C SER A 180 14.14 -3.36 -12.79
N THR A 181 14.91 -4.20 -12.12
CA THR A 181 15.44 -3.92 -10.77
C THR A 181 16.32 -2.66 -10.72
N ASN A 182 16.98 -2.31 -11.83
CA ASN A 182 17.82 -1.11 -11.93
C ASN A 182 17.02 0.16 -12.28
N ASN A 183 15.86 0.02 -12.91
CA ASN A 183 15.01 1.14 -13.30
C ASN A 183 13.56 0.66 -13.38
N TYR A 184 12.82 0.90 -12.30
CA TYR A 184 11.45 0.45 -12.19
C TYR A 184 10.52 1.05 -13.25
N ASN A 185 10.88 2.17 -13.90
CA ASN A 185 10.11 2.74 -15.02
C ASN A 185 10.30 2.01 -16.36
N LYS A 186 11.05 0.91 -16.41
CA LYS A 186 11.30 0.14 -17.63
C LYS A 186 10.97 -1.32 -17.37
N LYS A 187 10.55 -2.02 -18.42
CA LYS A 187 10.42 -3.48 -18.38
C LYS A 187 11.79 -4.12 -18.12
N GLY A 188 11.83 -5.19 -17.37
CA GLY A 188 13.05 -5.91 -17.06
C GLY A 188 12.80 -7.27 -16.42
N ASP A 189 13.58 -7.54 -15.39
CA ASP A 189 13.88 -8.87 -14.84
C ASP A 189 13.30 -9.13 -13.45
N SER A 190 12.54 -8.19 -12.89
CA SER A 190 11.81 -8.41 -11.64
C SER A 190 10.78 -9.53 -11.79
N ASP A 191 10.59 -10.32 -10.74
CA ASP A 191 9.51 -11.30 -10.59
C ASP A 191 8.22 -10.66 -10.03
N ILE A 192 8.29 -9.42 -9.56
CA ILE A 192 7.13 -8.62 -9.14
C ILE A 192 6.44 -8.02 -10.35
N LEU A 193 5.14 -8.27 -10.51
CA LEU A 193 4.32 -7.60 -11.50
C LEU A 193 3.97 -6.20 -11.00
N GLU A 194 4.47 -5.16 -11.68
CA GLU A 194 3.98 -3.80 -11.46
C GLU A 194 2.64 -3.63 -12.18
N VAL A 195 1.63 -3.11 -11.46
CA VAL A 195 0.33 -2.70 -11.97
C VAL A 195 0.17 -1.18 -11.80
N PRO A 196 0.49 -0.39 -12.84
CA PRO A 196 0.45 1.07 -12.79
C PRO A 196 -0.96 1.62 -12.55
N ILE A 197 -1.03 2.82 -11.96
CA ILE A 197 -2.27 3.57 -11.72
C ILE A 197 -2.30 4.95 -12.39
#